data_AF-A0A2V8QJ68-F1
#
_entry.id   AF-A0A2V8QJ68-F1
#
_cell.length_a   1.000
_cell.length_b   1.000
_cell.length_c   1.000
_cell.angle_alpha   90.00
_cell.angle_beta   90.00
_cell.angle_gamma   90.00
#
_symmetry.space_group_name_H-M   'P 1'
#
loop_
_entity.id
_entity.type
_entity.pdbx_description
1 polymer ?
#
loop_
_entity_poly.entity_id
_entity_poly.type
_entity_poly.pdbx_seq_one_letter_code
_entity_poly.pdbx_strand_id
1 'polypeptide(L)'
;MRIELANLEGGRGDFEKAYQPAELDLGDERVKLCGATSISGKIRQAGPEVFIDGHVDSLAQVECDRCLKPLQIPVSSDFGLEYISGSDYEDDRNVALTE
;
A
#
# COMPACT_ATOMS: atom_id res chain seq x y z
N MET A 1 7.12 0.60 0.62
CA MET A 1 7.37 1.94 0.03
C MET A 1 7.70 2.92 1.13
N ARG A 2 8.62 3.86 0.95
CA ARG A 2 8.85 4.97 1.90
C ARG A 2 8.62 6.28 1.15
N ILE A 3 7.79 7.16 1.71
CA ILE A 3 7.38 8.42 1.09
C ILE A 3 7.63 9.51 2.11
N GLU A 4 8.48 10.47 1.75
CA GLU A 4 8.81 11.61 2.61
C GLU A 4 7.79 12.72 2.39
N LEU A 5 6.91 12.94 3.36
CA LEU A 5 5.84 13.95 3.28
C LEU A 5 6.41 15.37 3.12
N ALA A 6 7.59 15.64 3.69
CA ALA A 6 8.29 16.92 3.57
C ALA A 6 8.66 17.29 2.12
N ASN A 7 8.69 16.32 1.21
CA ASN A 7 9.00 16.52 -0.20
C ASN A 7 7.75 16.74 -1.06
N LEU A 8 6.54 16.75 -0.47
CA LEU A 8 5.29 16.96 -1.20
C LEU A 8 5.06 18.45 -1.46
N GLU A 9 5.17 18.88 -2.71
CA GLU A 9 4.84 20.26 -3.11
C GLU A 9 3.35 20.54 -2.89
N GLY A 10 3.04 21.55 -2.07
CA GLY A 10 1.66 21.88 -1.73
C GLY A 10 0.90 20.79 -0.96
N GLY A 11 1.62 19.88 -0.29
CA GLY A 11 1.03 18.76 0.44
C GLY A 11 0.40 17.70 -0.47
N ARG A 12 0.81 17.63 -1.74
CA ARG A 12 0.34 16.64 -2.71
C ARG A 12 1.49 16.02 -3.47
N GLY A 13 1.29 14.81 -3.97
CA GLY A 13 2.26 14.17 -4.85
C GLY A 13 1.68 12.93 -5.52
N ASP A 14 2.22 12.59 -6.67
CA ASP A 14 1.94 11.34 -7.37
C ASP A 14 3.10 10.37 -7.15
N PHE A 15 2.82 9.07 -7.21
CA PHE A 15 3.84 8.05 -7.18
C PHE A 15 3.55 6.93 -8.16
N GLU A 16 4.62 6.33 -8.66
CA GLU A 16 4.58 5.14 -9.48
C GLU A 16 5.83 4.31 -9.19
N LYS A 17 5.64 3.03 -8.90
CA LYS A 17 6.75 2.10 -8.67
C LYS A 17 6.36 0.69 -9.08
N ALA A 18 7.26 0.05 -9.81
CA ALA A 18 7.23 -1.39 -10.04
C ALA A 18 8.07 -2.11 -9.00
N TYR A 19 7.53 -3.16 -8.40
CA TYR A 19 8.21 -4.03 -7.46
C TYR A 19 8.43 -5.41 -8.08
N GLN A 20 9.65 -5.93 -7.99
CA GLN A 20 9.93 -7.31 -8.33
C GLN A 20 9.29 -8.26 -7.31
N PRO A 21 9.00 -9.53 -7.68
CA PRO A 21 8.39 -10.51 -6.78
C PRO A 21 9.07 -10.64 -5.41
N ALA A 22 10.40 -10.50 -5.35
CA ALA A 22 11.17 -10.62 -4.11
C ALA A 22 11.13 -9.37 -3.21
N GLU A 23 10.57 -8.25 -3.68
CA GLU A 23 10.51 -6.99 -2.92
C GLU A 23 9.20 -6.81 -2.15
N LEU A 24 8.21 -7.68 -2.37
CA LEU A 24 6.91 -7.65 -1.70
C LEU A 24 6.70 -8.93 -0.89
N ASP A 25 6.40 -8.74 0.39
CA ASP A 25 5.90 -9.81 1.25
C ASP A 25 4.38 -9.88 1.13
N LEU A 26 3.85 -11.03 0.72
CA LEU A 26 2.42 -11.25 0.52
C LEU A 26 1.72 -11.83 1.76
N GLY A 27 2.46 -12.19 2.82
CA GLY A 27 1.91 -12.76 4.04
C GLY A 27 1.36 -14.19 3.93
N ASP A 28 1.27 -14.75 2.72
CA ASP A 28 0.84 -16.13 2.45
C ASP A 28 1.81 -16.82 1.47
N GLU A 29 2.48 -17.88 1.93
CA GLU A 29 3.45 -18.67 1.16
C GLU A 29 2.84 -19.39 -0.06
N ARG A 30 1.51 -19.56 -0.07
CA ARG A 30 0.76 -20.19 -1.18
C ARG A 30 0.52 -19.22 -2.35
N VAL A 31 0.80 -17.93 -2.16
CA VAL A 31 0.65 -16.89 -3.18
C VAL A 31 2.04 -16.46 -3.66
N LYS A 32 2.21 -16.35 -4.98
CA LYS A 32 3.46 -15.87 -5.59
C LYS A 32 3.17 -14.83 -6.65
N LEU A 33 4.04 -13.85 -6.83
CA LEU A 33 3.94 -12.93 -7.98
C LEU A 33 4.63 -13.56 -9.20
N CYS A 34 3.95 -13.59 -10.34
CA CYS A 34 4.48 -14.10 -11.60
C CYS A 34 5.40 -13.11 -12.33
N GLY A 35 5.47 -11.87 -11.86
CA GLY A 35 6.23 -10.80 -12.49
C GLY A 35 6.23 -9.55 -11.63
N ALA A 36 6.70 -8.45 -12.22
CA ALA A 36 6.69 -7.16 -11.55
C ALA A 36 5.26 -6.72 -11.24
N THR A 37 5.05 -6.20 -10.03
CA THR A 37 3.80 -5.57 -9.60
C THR A 37 3.91 -4.07 -9.77
N SER A 38 3.03 -3.47 -10.56
CA SER A 38 2.95 -2.02 -10.71
C SER A 38 2.05 -1.46 -9.63
N ILE A 39 2.51 -0.42 -8.94
CA ILE A 39 1.71 0.35 -8.00
C ILE A 39 1.83 1.82 -8.38
N SER A 40 0.69 2.47 -8.57
CA SER A 40 0.62 3.91 -8.83
C SER A 40 -0.43 4.56 -7.95
N GLY A 41 -0.34 5.85 -7.75
CA GLY A 41 -1.31 6.55 -6.93
C GLY A 41 -0.96 7.99 -6.63
N LYS A 42 -1.74 8.56 -5.73
CA LYS A 42 -1.68 9.96 -5.32
C LYS A 42 -1.71 10.04 -3.81
N ILE A 43 -1.08 11.08 -3.31
CA ILE A 43 -0.98 11.39 -1.90
C ILE A 43 -1.45 12.81 -1.71
N ARG A 44 -2.25 13.03 -0.68
CA ARG A 44 -2.71 14.35 -0.27
C ARG A 44 -2.67 14.45 1.24
N GLN A 45 -2.03 15.50 1.73
CA GLN A 45 -2.05 15.89 3.13
C GLN A 45 -3.12 16.97 3.36
N ALA A 46 -3.86 16.86 4.45
CA ALA A 46 -4.79 17.86 4.94
C ALA A 46 -4.62 18.04 6.45
N GLY A 47 -3.80 19.02 6.84
CA GLY A 47 -3.40 19.16 8.25
C GLY A 47 -2.62 17.92 8.73
N PRO A 48 -3.07 17.25 9.80
CA PRO A 48 -2.42 16.06 10.34
C PRO A 48 -2.72 14.78 9.54
N GLU A 49 -3.75 14.80 8.69
CA GLU A 49 -4.23 13.64 7.94
C GLU A 49 -3.48 13.49 6.61
N VAL A 50 -3.16 12.25 6.27
CA VAL A 50 -2.57 11.86 4.99
C VAL A 50 -3.45 10.83 4.32
N PHE A 51 -3.91 11.16 3.12
CA PHE A 51 -4.73 10.33 2.26
C PHE A 51 -3.89 9.77 1.13
N ILE A 52 -3.97 8.46 0.91
CA ILE A 52 -3.28 7.76 -0.18
C ILE A 52 -4.33 6.98 -0.96
N ASP A 53 -4.52 7.35 -2.22
CA ASP A 53 -5.34 6.61 -3.17
C ASP A 53 -4.42 6.00 -4.22
N GLY A 54 -4.60 4.74 -4.56
CA GLY A 54 -3.76 4.09 -5.54
C GLY A 54 -4.40 2.91 -6.23
N HIS A 55 -3.66 2.38 -7.19
CA HIS A 55 -4.02 1.23 -8.01
C HIS A 55 -2.85 0.26 -8.03
N VAL A 56 -3.15 -1.03 -7.98
CA VAL A 56 -2.19 -2.11 -8.13
C VAL A 56 -2.55 -2.98 -9.33
N ASP A 57 -1.57 -3.23 -10.19
CA ASP A 57 -1.63 -4.20 -11.28
C ASP A 57 -0.57 -5.27 -11.07
N SER A 58 -1.00 -6.52 -11.03
CA SER A 58 -0.12 -7.68 -10.83
C SER A 58 -0.68 -8.94 -11.47
N LEU A 59 0.16 -9.98 -11.53
CA LEU A 59 -0.24 -11.33 -11.87
C LEU A 59 0.19 -12.26 -10.73
N ALA A 60 -0.77 -12.81 -10.01
CA ALA A 60 -0.53 -13.71 -8.90
C ALA A 60 -0.67 -15.17 -9.36
N GLN A 61 0.16 -16.06 -8.82
CA GLN A 61 0.00 -17.50 -8.91
C GLN A 61 -0.46 -18.03 -7.57
N VAL A 62 -1.53 -18.83 -7.60
CA VAL A 62 -2.04 -19.58 -6.45
C VAL A 62 -2.22 -21.04 -6.83
N GLU A 63 -2.40 -21.90 -5.83
CA GLU A 63 -2.77 -23.30 -6.06
C GLU A 63 -4.29 -23.46 -5.97
N CYS A 64 -4.88 -24.18 -6.93
CA CYS A 64 -6.29 -24.51 -6.87
C CYS A 64 -6.58 -25.43 -5.67
N ASP A 65 -7.45 -25.04 -4.75
CA ASP A 65 -7.79 -25.86 -3.57
C ASP A 65 -8.36 -27.24 -3.92
N ARG A 66 -8.94 -27.40 -5.13
CA ARG A 66 -9.53 -28.67 -5.57
C ARG A 66 -8.51 -29.64 -6.18
N CYS A 67 -7.54 -29.14 -6.96
CA CYS A 67 -6.66 -29.98 -7.75
C CYS A 67 -5.17 -29.72 -7.56
N LEU A 68 -4.82 -28.74 -6.71
CA LEU A 68 -3.47 -28.29 -6.37
C LEU A 68 -2.61 -27.86 -7.57
N LYS A 69 -3.25 -27.60 -8.72
CA LYS A 69 -2.54 -27.08 -9.88
C LYS A 69 -2.31 -25.58 -9.72
N PRO A 70 -1.14 -25.07 -10.16
CA PRO A 70 -0.90 -23.64 -10.19
C PRO A 70 -1.84 -22.98 -11.20
N LEU A 71 -2.40 -21.85 -10.82
CA LEU A 71 -3.23 -21.01 -11.68
C LEU A 71 -2.83 -19.54 -11.51
N GLN A 72 -2.87 -18.81 -12.62
CA GLN A 72 -2.52 -17.38 -12.64
C GLN A 72 -3.79 -16.55 -12.61
N ILE A 73 -3.84 -15.58 -11.70
CA ILE A 73 -4.95 -14.66 -11.52
C ILE A 73 -4.42 -13.23 -11.72
N PRO A 74 -4.95 -12.45 -12.68
CA PRO A 74 -4.65 -11.03 -12.74
C PRO A 74 -5.27 -10.32 -11.53
N VAL A 75 -4.47 -9.49 -10.88
CA VAL A 75 -4.92 -8.62 -9.79
C VAL A 75 -4.85 -7.20 -10.32
N SER A 76 -6.00 -6.55 -10.43
CA SER A 76 -6.14 -5.15 -10.79
C SER A 76 -7.14 -4.54 -9.81
N SER A 77 -6.67 -3.69 -8.92
CA SER A 77 -7.48 -3.23 -7.79
C SER A 77 -7.07 -1.85 -7.32
N ASP A 78 -8.06 -1.05 -6.95
CA ASP A 78 -7.87 0.23 -6.28
C ASP A 78 -7.75 0.03 -4.77
N PHE A 79 -6.98 0.89 -4.11
CA PHE A 79 -6.87 0.95 -2.66
C PHE A 79 -6.89 2.39 -2.17
N GLY A 80 -7.42 2.58 -0.96
CA GLY A 80 -7.42 3.85 -0.24
C GLY A 80 -6.91 3.64 1.18
N LEU A 81 -6.01 4.49 1.64
CA LEU A 81 -5.43 4.46 2.98
C LEU A 81 -5.47 5.85 3.60
N GLU A 82 -5.78 5.89 4.88
CA GLU A 82 -5.81 7.11 5.69
C GLU A 82 -4.85 6.93 6.86
N TYR A 83 -3.96 7.90 7.04
CA TYR A 83 -2.98 7.95 8.10
C TYR A 83 -3.07 9.28 8.85
N ILE A 84 -2.67 9.28 10.11
CA ILE A 84 -2.39 10.49 10.89
C ILE A 84 -0.87 10.61 11.02
N SER A 85 -0.34 11.81 10.85
CA SER A 85 1.09 12.08 10.98
C SER A 85 1.59 11.70 12.39
N GLY A 86 2.78 11.10 12.49
CA GLY A 86 3.28 10.54 13.76
C GLY A 86 3.44 11.58 14.87
N SER A 87 3.74 12.84 14.53
CA SER A 87 3.79 13.96 15.48
C SER A 87 2.43 14.24 16.12
N ASP A 88 1.33 14.08 15.37
CA ASP A 88 -0.02 14.37 15.86
C ASP A 88 -0.64 13.16 16.57
N TYR A 89 -0.23 11.93 16.22
CA TYR A 89 -0.68 10.70 16.89
C TYR A 89 -0.21 10.63 18.37
N GLU A 90 0.97 11.16 18.70
CA GLU A 90 1.44 11.22 20.09
C GLU A 90 0.67 12.26 20.93
N ASP A 91 0.26 13.37 20.33
CA ASP A 91 -0.55 14.40 21.00
C ASP A 91 -1.97 13.89 21.31
N ASP A 92 -2.60 13.15 20.39
CA ASP A 92 -3.96 12.61 20.57
C ASP A 92 -4.00 11.49 21.63
N ARG A 93 -2.93 10.67 21.71
CA ARG A 93 -2.80 9.62 22.74
C ARG A 93 -2.64 10.19 24.15
N ASN A 94 -2.03 11.35 24.30
CA ASN A 94 -1.87 12.01 25.60
C ASN A 94 -3.19 12.60 26.14
N VAL A 95 -4.12 12.97 25.25
CA VAL A 95 -5.46 13.42 25.66
C VAL A 95 -6.31 12.25 26.16
N ALA A 96 -6.24 11.09 25.49
CA ALA A 96 -7.05 9.91 25.83
C ALA A 96 -6.65 9.16 27.12
N LEU A 97 -5.49 9.47 27.73
CA LEU A 97 -4.98 8.80 28.94
C LEU A 97 -5.14 9.63 30.23
N THR A 98 -5.90 10.73 30.17
CA THR A 98 -6.16 11.62 31.32
C THR A 98 -7.58 11.54 31.89
N GLU A 99 -8.38 10.56 31.49
CA GLU A 99 -9.70 10.25 32.09
C GLU A 99 -9.69 9.01 32.99
#